data_AF-A0A9N8M0R9-F1
#
_entry.id   AF-A0A9N8M0R9-F1
#
_cell.length_a   1.000
_cell.length_b   1.000
_cell.length_c   1.000
_cell.angle_alpha   90.00
_cell.angle_beta   90.00
_cell.angle_gamma   90.00
#
_symmetry.space_group_name_H-M   'P 1'
#
loop_
_entity.id
_entity.type
_entity.pdbx_description
1 polymer ?
#
loop_
_entity_poly.entity_id
_entity_poly.type
_entity_poly.pdbx_seq_one_letter_code
_entity_poly.pdbx_strand_id
1 'polypeptide(L)'
;MWDTAMMLDTKTGDSKSDSDAIAKLLTYYAAMAPIDIHAAVHSYHTPSGVLNLNDIITLARRFPSVWETSKSQILRAMGTDMKFALLFIKQCRLANLPETVWGTSLHVCTRVVAPPAEAELNDEAFQKALWGVSIDLPTPDLCQTSVARYMAVPATKTTNARSAVTAICSEDSRAFKSKRAVLEPLLLHWLQAMERDLLVLQKKCTDANNWIFSDGTIPGQPDLNDFLRSSQMSAKIVGGFCSIVEARTCASRITFKNSSGTAVADGRGKEAYVLITKGPSYAHQLEALHRQMKAQYDSFRAMVSQPDEGGPAKKQKLEPGVAM
;
A
#
# COMPACT_ATOMS: atom_id res chain seq x y z
N MET A 1 7.48 -9.06 49.77
CA MET A 1 6.95 -10.32 49.22
C MET A 1 7.65 -10.58 47.86
N TRP A 2 8.99 -10.70 47.88
CA TRP A 2 9.88 -10.60 46.72
C TRP A 2 10.81 -11.82 46.55
N ASP A 3 10.52 -12.96 47.18
CA ASP A 3 11.45 -14.10 47.22
C ASP A 3 11.05 -15.33 46.39
N THR A 4 9.97 -15.26 45.61
CA THR A 4 9.46 -16.47 44.91
C THR A 4 9.78 -16.55 43.42
N ALA A 5 10.63 -15.69 42.87
CA ALA A 5 10.89 -15.63 41.42
C ALA A 5 12.25 -16.22 40.96
N MET A 6 13.13 -16.65 41.86
CA MET A 6 14.42 -17.27 41.49
C MET A 6 14.41 -18.78 41.67
N MET A 7 13.66 -19.48 40.83
CA MET A 7 13.94 -20.88 40.53
C MET A 7 13.75 -21.12 39.03
N LEU A 8 14.79 -20.77 38.27
CA LEU A 8 14.94 -21.22 36.89
C LEU A 8 15.56 -22.62 36.92
N ASP A 9 14.79 -23.57 36.39
CA ASP A 9 15.13 -24.98 36.24
C ASP A 9 16.43 -25.13 35.42
N THR A 10 17.52 -25.44 36.10
CA THR A 10 18.82 -25.69 35.50
C THR A 10 18.90 -27.14 35.06
N LYS A 11 18.49 -27.47 33.83
CA LYS A 11 19.05 -28.63 33.13
C LYS A 11 19.35 -28.34 31.66
N THR A 12 20.61 -28.64 31.34
CA THR A 12 21.31 -28.82 30.04
C THR A 12 21.89 -27.60 29.32
N GLY A 13 23.24 -27.53 29.36
CA GLY A 13 24.17 -27.14 28.28
C GLY A 13 24.17 -25.69 27.79
N ASP A 14 25.32 -25.01 27.93
CA ASP A 14 25.65 -23.67 27.38
C ASP A 14 24.95 -22.43 27.98
N SER A 15 24.56 -22.50 29.25
CA SER A 15 23.72 -21.51 29.93
C SER A 15 24.39 -20.20 30.40
N LYS A 16 25.72 -20.02 30.32
CA LYS A 16 26.38 -18.84 30.91
C LYS A 16 26.22 -17.56 30.08
N SER A 17 26.28 -17.64 28.75
CA SER A 17 26.12 -16.49 27.85
C SER A 17 24.66 -16.03 27.79
N ASP A 18 23.74 -17.01 27.69
CA ASP A 18 22.31 -16.75 27.69
C ASP A 18 21.86 -16.18 29.04
N SER A 19 22.35 -16.70 30.17
CA SER A 19 22.00 -16.18 31.49
C SER A 19 22.37 -14.71 31.70
N ASP A 20 23.47 -14.22 31.11
CA ASP A 20 23.90 -12.83 31.26
C ASP A 20 23.09 -11.89 30.37
N ALA A 21 22.74 -12.32 29.15
CA ALA A 21 21.81 -11.60 28.28
C ALA A 21 20.38 -11.57 28.87
N ILE A 22 19.95 -12.67 29.47
CA ILE A 22 18.69 -12.81 30.21
C ILE A 22 18.69 -11.89 31.42
N ALA A 23 19.74 -11.86 32.22
CA ALA A 23 19.87 -10.95 33.36
C ALA A 23 19.83 -9.49 32.92
N LYS A 24 20.49 -9.12 31.82
CA LYS A 24 20.45 -7.76 31.26
C LYS A 24 19.06 -7.37 30.75
N LEU A 25 18.37 -8.26 30.03
CA LEU A 25 17.00 -8.05 29.57
C LEU A 25 16.02 -7.92 30.76
N LEU A 26 16.15 -8.82 31.75
CA LEU A 26 15.36 -8.76 32.97
C LEU A 26 15.64 -7.49 33.75
N THR A 27 16.89 -7.04 33.86
CA THR A 27 17.26 -5.80 34.54
C THR A 27 16.73 -4.57 33.79
N TYR A 28 16.80 -4.55 32.46
CA TYR A 28 16.27 -3.48 31.62
C TYR A 28 14.75 -3.35 31.74
N TYR A 29 14.01 -4.46 31.65
CA TYR A 29 12.55 -4.45 31.76
C TYR A 29 12.05 -4.35 33.22
N ALA A 30 12.79 -4.85 34.21
CA ALA A 30 12.49 -4.63 35.62
C ALA A 30 12.77 -3.18 36.05
N ALA A 31 13.77 -2.50 35.47
CA ALA A 31 13.99 -1.06 35.66
C ALA A 31 12.87 -0.19 35.04
N MET A 32 12.03 -0.75 34.16
CA MET A 32 10.80 -0.12 33.69
C MET A 32 9.56 -0.44 34.57
N ALA A 33 9.69 -1.33 35.56
CA ALA A 33 8.67 -1.58 36.59
C ALA A 33 8.72 -0.51 37.69
N PRO A 34 7.57 -0.19 38.33
CA PRO A 34 7.32 1.14 38.86
C PRO A 34 8.18 1.44 40.09
N ILE A 35 8.98 2.51 40.00
CA ILE A 35 9.30 3.33 41.16
C ILE A 35 8.03 4.15 41.46
N ASP A 36 7.57 4.02 42.70
CA ASP A 36 6.42 4.66 43.36
C ASP A 36 5.57 5.69 42.60
N ILE A 37 4.26 5.47 42.72
CA ILE A 37 3.13 6.23 42.17
C ILE A 37 3.04 7.69 42.68
N HIS A 38 4.02 8.19 43.44
CA HIS A 38 4.05 9.58 43.91
C HIS A 38 5.02 10.52 43.18
N ALA A 39 5.84 10.03 42.23
CA ALA A 39 6.74 10.89 41.42
C ALA A 39 6.27 11.14 39.97
N ALA A 40 5.19 10.50 39.53
CA ALA A 40 4.75 10.45 38.13
C ALA A 40 4.02 11.73 37.62
N VAL A 41 4.22 12.88 38.27
CA VAL A 41 3.65 14.15 37.76
C VAL A 41 4.62 14.88 36.84
N HIS A 42 5.94 14.66 36.90
CA HIS A 42 6.92 15.55 36.21
C HIS A 42 8.08 14.88 35.46
N SER A 43 7.90 13.73 34.80
CA SER A 43 8.96 13.23 33.91
C SER A 43 8.43 12.56 32.65
N TYR A 44 8.18 13.40 31.64
CA TYR A 44 8.17 12.99 30.23
C TYR A 44 9.60 12.71 29.75
N HIS A 45 10.24 11.68 30.30
CA HIS A 45 11.43 11.10 29.72
C HIS A 45 11.19 9.61 29.50
N THR A 46 10.57 9.31 28.36
CA THR A 46 10.73 8.02 27.68
C THR A 46 12.22 7.73 27.56
N PRO A 47 12.74 6.63 28.15
CA PRO A 47 14.10 6.22 27.87
C PRO A 47 14.17 5.92 26.37
N SER A 48 15.10 6.59 25.71
CA SER A 48 15.45 6.42 24.30
C SER A 48 16.04 5.01 24.04
N GLY A 49 15.22 3.98 24.19
CA GLY A 49 15.50 2.62 23.76
C GLY A 49 14.43 2.22 22.78
N VAL A 50 14.78 2.16 21.49
CA VAL A 50 13.91 1.56 20.48
C VAL A 50 13.61 0.14 20.95
N LEU A 51 12.35 -0.13 21.29
CA LEU A 51 11.89 -1.45 21.71
C LEU A 51 12.20 -2.44 20.59
N ASN A 52 13.22 -3.27 20.79
CA ASN A 52 13.60 -4.29 19.83
C ASN A 52 12.58 -5.43 19.88
N LEU A 53 11.79 -5.57 18.81
CA LEU A 53 10.73 -6.59 18.72
C LEU A 53 11.26 -8.01 18.96
N ASN A 54 12.49 -8.32 18.51
CA ASN A 54 13.09 -9.63 18.72
C ASN A 54 13.33 -9.94 20.20
N ASP A 55 13.70 -8.92 20.98
CA ASP A 55 13.93 -9.07 22.42
C ASP A 55 12.61 -9.31 23.15
N ILE A 56 11.55 -8.60 22.74
CA ILE A 56 10.20 -8.78 23.29
C ILE A 56 9.66 -10.18 22.97
N ILE A 57 9.86 -10.66 21.74
CA ILE A 57 9.44 -12.01 21.32
C ILE A 57 10.22 -13.08 22.07
N THR A 58 11.53 -12.89 22.26
CA THR A 58 12.36 -13.81 23.02
C THR A 58 11.92 -13.85 24.48
N LEU A 59 11.59 -12.70 25.07
CA LEU A 59 11.02 -12.59 26.42
C LEU A 59 9.69 -13.36 26.53
N ALA A 60 8.75 -13.09 25.63
CA ALA A 60 7.44 -13.74 25.62
C ALA A 60 7.54 -15.26 25.41
N ARG A 61 8.51 -15.72 24.63
CA ARG A 61 8.73 -17.15 24.36
C ARG A 61 9.41 -17.87 25.52
N ARG A 62 10.54 -17.34 26.00
CA ARG A 62 11.39 -18.03 26.98
C ARG A 62 10.95 -17.80 28.42
N PHE A 63 10.24 -16.71 28.70
CA PHE A 63 9.85 -16.31 30.06
C PHE A 63 8.38 -15.86 30.15
N PRO A 64 7.41 -16.78 30.05
CA PRO A 64 5.98 -16.43 30.09
C PRO A 64 5.55 -15.67 31.35
N SER A 65 6.09 -16.02 32.52
CA SER A 65 5.80 -15.34 33.79
C SER A 65 6.25 -13.87 33.81
N VAL A 66 7.40 -13.60 33.20
CA VAL A 66 7.95 -12.24 33.09
C VAL A 66 7.14 -11.44 32.08
N TRP A 67 6.79 -12.05 30.95
CA TRP A 67 5.88 -11.45 29.97
C TRP A 67 4.56 -11.03 30.59
N GLU A 68 3.92 -11.90 31.39
CA GLU A 68 2.65 -11.57 32.04
C GLU A 68 2.77 -10.33 32.96
N THR A 69 3.94 -10.15 33.59
CA THR A 69 4.22 -9.01 34.46
C THR A 69 4.53 -7.72 33.66
N SER A 70 5.25 -7.83 32.55
CA SER A 70 5.72 -6.68 31.76
C SER A 70 4.81 -6.27 30.59
N LYS A 71 3.87 -7.12 30.16
CA LYS A 71 3.04 -6.91 28.95
C LYS A 71 2.28 -5.58 28.98
N SER A 72 1.77 -5.17 30.14
CA SER A 72 1.01 -3.93 30.28
C SER A 72 1.85 -2.68 29.97
N GLN A 73 3.13 -2.68 30.32
CA GLN A 73 4.06 -1.59 30.03
C GLN A 73 4.47 -1.60 28.57
N ILE A 74 4.72 -2.78 28.01
CA ILE A 74 5.03 -2.94 26.59
C ILE A 74 3.87 -2.40 25.75
N LEU A 75 2.63 -2.78 26.06
CA LEU A 75 1.43 -2.26 25.38
C LEU A 75 1.26 -0.74 25.57
N ARG A 76 1.57 -0.21 26.77
CA ARG A 76 1.56 1.24 27.00
C ARG A 76 2.60 1.97 26.16
N ALA A 77 3.79 1.37 25.99
CA ALA A 77 4.86 1.92 25.18
C ALA A 77 4.56 1.82 23.68
N MET A 78 3.84 0.78 23.23
CA MET A 78 3.26 0.75 21.87
C MET A 78 2.26 1.89 21.66
N GLY A 79 1.52 2.26 22.72
CA GLY A 79 0.61 3.40 22.71
C GLY A 79 -0.46 3.27 21.63
N THR A 80 -0.50 4.24 20.72
CA THR A 80 -1.40 4.26 19.55
C THR A 80 -0.66 3.96 18.23
N ASP A 81 0.59 3.48 18.29
CA ASP A 81 1.37 3.18 17.09
C ASP A 81 0.88 1.86 16.45
N MET A 82 -0.04 2.01 15.50
CA MET A 82 -0.58 0.90 14.74
C MET A 82 0.50 0.16 13.94
N LYS A 83 1.51 0.86 13.41
CA LYS A 83 2.56 0.24 12.60
C LYS A 83 3.40 -0.70 13.47
N PHE A 84 3.80 -0.23 14.65
CA PHE A 84 4.54 -1.04 15.59
C PHE A 84 3.71 -2.25 16.07
N ALA A 85 2.44 -2.04 16.41
CA ALA A 85 1.54 -3.13 16.82
C ALA A 85 1.36 -4.20 15.72
N LEU A 86 1.18 -3.81 14.46
CA LEU A 86 1.09 -4.73 13.32
C LEU A 86 2.37 -5.54 13.12
N LEU A 87 3.54 -4.89 13.20
CA LEU A 87 4.84 -5.56 13.08
C LEU A 87 5.05 -6.56 14.23
N PHE A 88 4.69 -6.17 15.45
CA PHE A 88 4.74 -7.06 16.61
C PHE A 88 3.86 -8.30 16.42
N ILE A 89 2.57 -8.11 16.06
CA ILE A 89 1.64 -9.23 15.80
C ILE A 89 2.21 -10.16 14.72
N LYS A 90 2.67 -9.59 13.60
CA LYS A 90 3.26 -10.36 12.49
C LYS A 90 4.44 -11.22 12.97
N GLN A 91 5.36 -10.65 13.73
CA GLN A 91 6.52 -11.39 14.21
C GLN A 91 6.15 -12.43 15.28
N CYS A 92 5.20 -12.14 16.18
CA CYS A 92 4.67 -13.13 17.12
C CYS A 92 4.04 -14.33 16.41
N ARG A 93 3.32 -14.09 15.31
CA ARG A 93 2.72 -15.13 14.46
C ARG A 93 3.78 -16.00 13.78
N LEU A 94 4.80 -15.38 13.16
CA LEU A 94 5.95 -16.10 12.60
C LEU A 94 6.71 -16.90 13.66
N ALA A 95 6.71 -16.41 14.89
CA ALA A 95 7.30 -17.06 16.05
C ALA A 95 6.42 -18.16 16.69
N ASN A 96 5.23 -18.44 16.14
CA ASN A 96 4.23 -19.37 16.69
C ASN A 96 3.84 -19.09 18.15
N LEU A 97 3.78 -17.80 18.54
CA LEU A 97 3.35 -17.41 19.88
C LEU A 97 1.82 -17.43 20.01
N PRO A 98 1.29 -17.82 21.19
CA PRO A 98 -0.15 -17.88 21.42
C PRO A 98 -0.80 -16.49 21.42
N GLU A 99 -2.11 -16.46 21.16
CA GLU A 99 -2.91 -15.24 21.12
C GLU A 99 -2.87 -14.43 22.43
N THR A 100 -2.63 -15.09 23.56
CA THR A 100 -2.44 -14.42 24.86
C THR A 100 -1.27 -13.41 24.86
N VAL A 101 -0.32 -13.54 23.93
CA VAL A 101 0.82 -12.62 23.77
C VAL A 101 0.49 -11.45 22.84
N TRP A 102 -0.05 -11.72 21.65
CA TRP A 102 -0.24 -10.69 20.63
C TRP A 102 -1.66 -10.11 20.58
N GLY A 103 -2.66 -10.79 21.14
CA GLY A 103 -4.08 -10.43 21.05
C GLY A 103 -4.38 -9.06 21.65
N THR A 104 -3.72 -8.65 22.73
CA THR A 104 -3.94 -7.31 23.30
C THR A 104 -3.41 -6.19 22.40
N SER A 105 -2.42 -6.48 21.53
CA SER A 105 -1.93 -5.52 20.54
C SER A 105 -2.92 -5.34 19.39
N LEU A 106 -3.79 -6.34 19.13
CA LEU A 106 -4.86 -6.24 18.14
C LEU A 106 -5.84 -5.11 18.49
N HIS A 107 -6.11 -4.90 19.78
CA HIS A 107 -6.96 -3.80 20.25
C HIS A 107 -6.40 -2.42 19.90
N VAL A 108 -5.08 -2.26 19.81
CA VAL A 108 -4.47 -1.00 19.36
C VAL A 108 -4.85 -0.75 17.91
N CYS A 109 -4.75 -1.78 17.07
CA CYS A 109 -5.05 -1.69 15.64
C CYS A 109 -6.55 -1.48 15.36
N THR A 110 -7.45 -2.17 16.09
CA THR A 110 -8.91 -2.08 15.85
C THR A 110 -9.55 -0.81 16.41
N ARG A 111 -8.88 -0.10 17.34
CA ARG A 111 -9.36 1.20 17.85
C ARG A 111 -9.19 2.34 16.85
N VAL A 112 -8.30 2.21 15.88
CA VAL A 112 -8.11 3.22 14.84
C VAL A 112 -9.25 3.07 13.83
N VAL A 113 -10.25 3.93 13.91
CA VAL A 113 -11.41 3.92 13.00
C VAL A 113 -11.39 5.06 11.98
N ALA A 114 -10.47 6.02 12.13
CA ALA A 114 -10.35 7.14 11.22
C ALA A 114 -9.88 6.69 9.82
N PRO A 115 -10.30 7.37 8.74
CA PRO A 115 -9.76 7.13 7.41
C PRO A 115 -8.22 7.20 7.40
N PRO A 116 -7.53 6.34 6.63
CA PRO A 116 -6.08 6.37 6.48
C PRO A 116 -5.57 7.73 6.03
N ALA A 117 -4.54 8.23 6.71
CA ALA A 117 -3.85 9.45 6.29
C ALA A 117 -3.01 9.19 5.03
N GLU A 118 -2.64 10.25 4.32
CA GLU A 118 -1.84 10.14 3.09
C GLU A 118 -0.48 9.47 3.32
N ALA A 119 0.16 9.74 4.46
CA ALA A 119 1.40 9.06 4.84
C ALA A 119 1.20 7.54 5.03
N GLU A 120 0.06 7.11 5.56
CA GLU A 120 -0.28 5.69 5.72
C GLU A 120 -0.51 5.02 4.36
N LEU A 121 -1.26 5.67 3.47
CA LEU A 121 -1.58 5.15 2.13
C LEU A 121 -0.31 4.99 1.26
N ASN A 122 0.66 5.89 1.43
CA ASN A 122 1.90 5.88 0.67
C ASN A 122 3.00 4.99 1.28
N ASP A 123 2.85 4.52 2.52
CA ASP A 123 3.83 3.62 3.17
C ASP A 123 3.58 2.16 2.77
N GLU A 124 4.35 1.68 1.77
CA GLU A 124 4.25 0.31 1.26
C GLU A 124 4.50 -0.76 2.35
N ALA A 125 5.45 -0.52 3.27
CA ALA A 125 5.77 -1.45 4.33
C ALA A 125 4.62 -1.57 5.34
N PHE A 126 3.99 -0.44 5.66
CA PHE A 126 2.78 -0.42 6.46
C PHE A 126 1.63 -1.17 5.76
N GLN A 127 1.35 -0.90 4.48
CA GLN A 127 0.27 -1.58 3.74
C GLN A 127 0.46 -3.10 3.73
N LYS A 128 1.69 -3.57 3.47
CA LYS A 128 2.02 -5.00 3.53
C LYS A 128 1.79 -5.59 4.92
N ALA A 129 2.16 -4.89 5.98
CA ALA A 129 1.94 -5.36 7.35
C ALA A 129 0.45 -5.36 7.72
N LEU A 130 -0.29 -4.30 7.41
CA LEU A 130 -1.71 -4.16 7.69
C LEU A 130 -2.50 -5.29 7.06
N TRP A 131 -2.43 -5.42 5.73
CA TRP A 131 -3.22 -6.41 5.01
C TRP A 131 -2.77 -7.83 5.31
N GLY A 132 -1.46 -8.05 5.50
CA GLY A 132 -0.92 -9.36 5.87
C GLY A 132 -1.49 -9.85 7.20
N VAL A 133 -1.47 -9.00 8.24
CA VAL A 133 -2.02 -9.35 9.56
C VAL A 133 -3.55 -9.44 9.50
N SER A 134 -4.23 -8.53 8.80
CA SER A 134 -5.70 -8.52 8.70
C SER A 134 -6.25 -9.78 8.05
N ILE A 135 -5.52 -10.34 7.08
CA ILE A 135 -5.91 -11.54 6.34
C ILE A 135 -5.49 -12.83 7.07
N ASP A 136 -4.30 -12.87 7.66
CA ASP A 136 -3.76 -14.04 8.37
C ASP A 136 -4.47 -14.32 9.71
N LEU A 137 -4.98 -13.29 10.39
CA LEU A 137 -5.59 -13.48 11.71
C LEU A 137 -6.92 -14.23 11.63
N PRO A 138 -7.21 -15.20 12.52
CA PRO A 138 -8.49 -15.92 12.53
C PRO A 138 -9.69 -15.00 12.78
N THR A 139 -9.54 -14.00 13.67
CA THR A 139 -10.60 -13.05 14.03
C THR A 139 -10.84 -12.03 12.90
N PRO A 140 -12.09 -11.70 12.57
CA PRO A 140 -12.40 -10.80 11.46
C PRO A 140 -12.23 -9.31 11.80
N ASP A 141 -12.15 -8.95 13.08
CA ASP A 141 -12.27 -7.57 13.57
C ASP A 141 -11.31 -6.59 12.88
N LEU A 142 -10.02 -6.91 12.81
CA LEU A 142 -9.04 -6.03 12.15
C LEU A 142 -9.30 -5.91 10.64
N CYS A 143 -9.71 -6.99 10.00
CA CYS A 143 -10.07 -6.98 8.58
C CYS A 143 -11.31 -6.10 8.35
N GLN A 144 -12.34 -6.24 9.18
CA GLN A 144 -13.56 -5.43 9.11
C GLN A 144 -13.28 -3.95 9.35
N THR A 145 -12.52 -3.61 10.40
CA THR A 145 -12.12 -2.23 10.67
C THR A 145 -11.31 -1.66 9.51
N SER A 146 -10.35 -2.42 8.98
CA SER A 146 -9.54 -1.98 7.84
C SER A 146 -10.37 -1.77 6.58
N VAL A 147 -11.33 -2.67 6.29
CA VAL A 147 -12.28 -2.50 5.19
C VAL A 147 -13.09 -1.22 5.34
N ALA A 148 -13.69 -0.98 6.51
CA ALA A 148 -14.47 0.23 6.75
C ALA A 148 -13.64 1.51 6.57
N ARG A 149 -12.40 1.51 7.06
CA ARG A 149 -11.44 2.63 6.91
C ARG A 149 -11.11 2.92 5.44
N TYR A 150 -10.83 1.88 4.66
CA TYR A 150 -10.39 2.04 3.27
C TYR A 150 -11.55 2.27 2.29
N MET A 151 -12.78 1.92 2.66
CA MET A 151 -14.00 2.29 1.92
C MET A 151 -14.26 3.81 1.92
N ALA A 152 -13.76 4.53 2.93
CA ALA A 152 -13.90 5.98 3.01
C ALA A 152 -12.85 6.75 2.17
N VAL A 153 -11.88 6.05 1.58
CA VAL A 153 -10.77 6.67 0.82
C VAL A 153 -11.08 6.62 -0.67
N PRO A 154 -10.81 7.69 -1.44
CA PRO A 154 -10.87 7.63 -2.89
C PRO A 154 -9.96 6.52 -3.44
N ALA A 155 -10.53 5.60 -4.23
CA ALA A 155 -9.81 4.44 -4.77
C ALA A 155 -8.56 4.80 -5.61
N THR A 156 -8.47 6.02 -6.12
CA THR A 156 -7.27 6.52 -6.81
C THR A 156 -6.05 6.60 -5.89
N LYS A 157 -6.25 6.69 -4.57
CA LYS A 157 -5.18 6.73 -3.55
C LYS A 157 -4.84 5.37 -2.95
N THR A 158 -5.51 4.28 -3.35
CA THR A 158 -5.36 2.96 -2.71
C THR A 158 -4.46 2.01 -3.48
N THR A 159 -3.57 2.51 -4.35
CA THR A 159 -2.67 1.68 -5.19
C THR A 159 -1.81 0.72 -4.36
N ASN A 160 -1.13 1.21 -3.32
CA ASN A 160 -0.29 0.36 -2.48
C ASN A 160 -1.10 -0.68 -1.69
N ALA A 161 -2.27 -0.29 -1.20
CA ALA A 161 -3.19 -1.21 -0.50
C ALA A 161 -3.67 -2.33 -1.44
N ARG A 162 -4.10 -1.98 -2.66
CA ARG A 162 -4.50 -2.96 -3.70
C ARG A 162 -3.36 -3.91 -4.01
N SER A 163 -2.16 -3.40 -4.25
CA SER A 163 -0.97 -4.21 -4.52
C SER A 163 -0.65 -5.16 -3.37
N ALA A 164 -0.75 -4.71 -2.11
CA ALA A 164 -0.52 -5.56 -0.94
C ALA A 164 -1.56 -6.69 -0.85
N VAL A 165 -2.85 -6.39 -1.04
CA VAL A 165 -3.92 -7.40 -1.02
C VAL A 165 -3.77 -8.41 -2.16
N THR A 166 -3.43 -7.96 -3.38
CA THR A 166 -3.17 -8.86 -4.52
C THR A 166 -1.97 -9.77 -4.26
N ALA A 167 -0.88 -9.23 -3.70
CA ALA A 167 0.29 -10.03 -3.32
C ALA A 167 -0.09 -11.12 -2.30
N ILE A 168 -0.85 -10.77 -1.26
CA ILE A 168 -1.29 -11.74 -0.23
C ILE A 168 -2.16 -12.83 -0.85
N CYS A 169 -3.10 -12.50 -1.74
CA CYS A 169 -3.89 -13.51 -2.42
C CYS A 169 -3.02 -14.47 -3.25
N SER A 170 -1.93 -13.98 -3.85
CA SER A 170 -1.02 -14.81 -4.63
C SER A 170 -0.11 -15.69 -3.76
N GLU A 171 0.29 -15.20 -2.58
CA GLU A 171 1.16 -15.92 -1.63
C GLU A 171 0.39 -16.95 -0.81
N ASP A 172 -0.79 -16.59 -0.29
CA ASP A 172 -1.65 -17.46 0.52
C ASP A 172 -3.14 -17.31 0.15
N SER A 173 -3.52 -18.01 -0.91
CA SER A 173 -4.90 -18.06 -1.39
C SER A 173 -5.87 -18.61 -0.32
N ARG A 174 -5.41 -19.46 0.61
CA ARG A 174 -6.27 -20.04 1.66
C ARG A 174 -6.67 -18.99 2.68
N ALA A 175 -5.69 -18.26 3.23
CA ALA A 175 -5.96 -17.18 4.18
C ALA A 175 -6.85 -16.12 3.55
N PHE A 176 -6.57 -15.73 2.30
CA PHE A 176 -7.39 -14.79 1.55
C PHE A 176 -8.85 -15.27 1.40
N LYS A 177 -9.08 -16.52 0.97
CA LYS A 177 -10.42 -17.10 0.84
C LYS A 177 -11.18 -17.09 2.16
N SER A 178 -10.51 -17.39 3.28
CA SER A 178 -11.14 -17.36 4.62
C SER A 178 -11.68 -15.98 5.03
N LYS A 179 -11.13 -14.90 4.46
CA LYS A 179 -11.54 -13.50 4.74
C LYS A 179 -12.33 -12.85 3.62
N ARG A 180 -12.62 -13.59 2.55
CA ARG A 180 -13.20 -13.03 1.32
C ARG A 180 -14.51 -12.28 1.57
N ALA A 181 -15.43 -12.86 2.34
CA ALA A 181 -16.72 -12.24 2.63
C ALA A 181 -16.59 -10.86 3.31
N VAL A 182 -15.53 -10.65 4.11
CA VAL A 182 -15.24 -9.36 4.74
C VAL A 182 -14.63 -8.38 3.75
N LEU A 183 -13.73 -8.86 2.89
CA LEU A 183 -13.01 -8.03 1.92
C LEU A 183 -13.86 -7.63 0.71
N GLU A 184 -14.85 -8.44 0.33
CA GLU A 184 -15.60 -8.32 -0.91
C GLU A 184 -16.15 -6.91 -1.19
N PRO A 185 -16.77 -6.18 -0.23
CA PRO A 185 -17.25 -4.83 -0.48
C PRO A 185 -16.14 -3.87 -0.93
N LEU A 186 -14.97 -3.97 -0.30
CA LEU A 186 -13.80 -3.15 -0.64
C LEU A 186 -13.21 -3.51 -1.99
N LEU A 187 -13.11 -4.81 -2.26
CA LEU A 187 -12.59 -5.31 -3.53
C LEU A 187 -13.46 -4.87 -4.71
N LEU A 188 -14.79 -4.98 -4.58
CA LEU A 188 -15.72 -4.52 -5.60
C LEU A 188 -15.68 -3.00 -5.78
N HIS A 189 -15.60 -2.25 -4.68
CA HIS A 189 -15.45 -0.79 -4.72
C HIS A 189 -14.20 -0.36 -5.51
N TRP A 190 -13.06 -0.99 -5.23
CA TRP A 190 -11.81 -0.73 -5.95
C TRP A 190 -11.87 -1.17 -7.41
N LEU A 191 -12.47 -2.33 -7.70
CA LEU A 191 -12.62 -2.85 -9.06
C LEU A 191 -13.43 -1.89 -9.93
N GLN A 192 -14.57 -1.39 -9.43
CA GLN A 192 -15.41 -0.42 -10.14
C GLN A 192 -14.70 0.92 -10.38
N ALA A 193 -13.84 1.35 -9.47
CA ALA A 193 -13.03 2.55 -9.69
C ALA A 193 -11.99 2.34 -10.79
N MET A 194 -11.29 1.19 -10.78
CA MET A 194 -10.34 0.84 -11.84
C MET A 194 -10.99 0.78 -13.21
N GLU A 195 -12.19 0.19 -13.30
CA GLU A 195 -12.95 0.13 -14.55
C GLU A 195 -13.28 1.52 -15.08
N ARG A 196 -13.74 2.44 -14.22
CA ARG A 196 -14.00 3.84 -14.61
C ARG A 196 -12.75 4.55 -15.11
N ASP A 197 -11.64 4.41 -14.39
CA ASP A 197 -10.38 5.04 -14.77
C ASP A 197 -9.85 4.46 -16.11
N LEU A 198 -10.03 3.16 -16.35
CA LEU A 198 -9.70 2.53 -17.63
C LEU A 198 -10.53 3.08 -18.79
N LEU A 199 -11.84 3.26 -18.59
CA LEU A 199 -12.71 3.85 -19.62
C LEU A 199 -12.30 5.29 -19.97
N VAL A 200 -11.94 6.09 -18.95
CA VAL A 200 -11.43 7.45 -19.16
C VAL A 200 -10.11 7.42 -19.94
N LEU A 201 -9.19 6.53 -19.57
CA LEU A 201 -7.91 6.41 -20.25
C LEU A 201 -8.03 5.87 -21.68
N GLN A 202 -8.95 4.92 -21.92
CA GLN A 202 -9.27 4.43 -23.25
C GLN A 202 -9.78 5.55 -24.15
N LYS A 203 -10.68 6.41 -23.63
CA LYS A 203 -11.12 7.61 -24.37
C LYS A 203 -9.95 8.51 -24.72
N LYS A 204 -9.03 8.78 -23.77
CA LYS A 204 -7.83 9.58 -24.04
C LYS A 204 -6.92 8.97 -25.11
N CYS A 205 -6.78 7.65 -25.14
CA CYS A 205 -6.03 6.95 -26.20
C CYS A 205 -6.69 7.14 -27.57
N THR A 206 -8.02 6.96 -27.65
CA THR A 206 -8.78 7.17 -28.87
C THR A 206 -8.65 8.61 -29.38
N ASP A 207 -8.80 9.59 -28.48
CA ASP A 207 -8.64 11.00 -28.82
C ASP A 207 -7.22 11.29 -29.34
N ALA A 208 -6.19 10.80 -28.64
CA ALA A 208 -4.80 10.99 -29.04
C ALA A 208 -4.45 10.35 -30.39
N ASN A 209 -4.99 9.16 -30.69
CA ASN A 209 -4.83 8.49 -31.98
C ASN A 209 -5.56 9.20 -33.13
N ASN A 210 -6.57 10.01 -32.81
CA ASN A 210 -7.22 10.93 -33.76
C ASN A 210 -6.58 12.32 -33.77
N TRP A 211 -5.41 12.49 -33.15
CA TRP A 211 -4.71 13.76 -32.99
C TRP A 211 -5.49 14.84 -32.22
N ILE A 212 -6.41 14.43 -31.35
CA ILE A 212 -7.23 15.31 -30.52
C ILE A 212 -6.66 15.30 -29.09
N PHE A 213 -6.28 16.48 -28.60
CA PHE A 213 -5.72 16.67 -27.25
C PHE A 213 -6.58 17.65 -26.46
N SER A 214 -7.77 17.21 -26.06
CA SER A 214 -8.78 18.03 -25.38
C SER A 214 -8.30 18.70 -24.08
N ASP A 215 -7.44 18.01 -23.34
CA ASP A 215 -6.81 18.47 -22.09
C ASP A 215 -5.42 19.12 -22.33
N GLY A 216 -4.98 19.18 -23.58
CA GLY A 216 -3.70 19.73 -23.99
C GLY A 216 -3.71 21.25 -23.95
N THR A 217 -2.55 21.84 -23.65
CA THR A 217 -2.36 23.30 -23.73
C THR A 217 -0.97 23.62 -24.29
N ILE A 218 -0.86 24.74 -25.01
CA ILE A 218 0.43 25.31 -25.43
C ILE A 218 0.66 26.57 -24.58
N PRO A 219 1.58 26.53 -23.59
CA PRO A 219 1.86 27.69 -22.75
C PRO A 219 2.27 28.91 -23.58
N GLY A 220 1.70 30.06 -23.25
CA GLY A 220 1.97 31.33 -23.95
C GLY A 220 1.29 31.47 -25.32
N GLN A 221 0.50 30.49 -25.76
CA GLN A 221 -0.28 30.55 -27.02
C GLN A 221 -1.72 30.02 -26.80
N PRO A 222 -2.57 30.73 -26.02
CA PRO A 222 -3.92 30.27 -25.68
C PRO A 222 -4.83 30.11 -26.90
N ASP A 223 -4.58 30.86 -27.97
CA ASP A 223 -5.38 30.82 -29.21
C ASP A 223 -5.20 29.51 -29.99
N LEU A 224 -4.20 28.69 -29.65
CA LEU A 224 -3.98 27.38 -30.27
C LEU A 224 -4.75 26.23 -29.60
N ASN A 225 -5.63 26.53 -28.64
CA ASN A 225 -6.47 25.52 -28.01
C ASN A 225 -7.39 24.81 -29.03
N ASP A 226 -7.93 25.55 -30.00
CA ASP A 226 -8.80 24.96 -31.04
C ASP A 226 -8.02 24.02 -31.95
N PHE A 227 -6.77 24.37 -32.28
CA PHE A 227 -5.87 23.47 -32.98
C PHE A 227 -5.68 22.16 -32.20
N LEU A 228 -5.39 22.22 -30.90
CA LEU A 228 -5.21 21.03 -30.07
C LEU A 228 -6.48 20.16 -29.98
N ARG A 229 -7.66 20.77 -29.97
CA ARG A 229 -8.97 20.08 -29.92
C ARG A 229 -9.45 19.53 -31.26
N SER A 230 -8.82 19.93 -32.36
CA SER A 230 -9.13 19.42 -33.70
C SER A 230 -8.34 18.14 -34.03
N SER A 231 -8.76 17.41 -35.06
CA SER A 231 -7.96 16.32 -35.66
C SER A 231 -6.84 16.81 -36.57
N GLN A 232 -6.67 18.13 -36.73
CA GLN A 232 -5.64 18.70 -37.57
C GLN A 232 -4.25 18.38 -37.01
N MET A 233 -3.40 17.79 -37.83
CA MET A 233 -2.06 17.38 -37.40
C MET A 233 -1.09 18.56 -37.31
N SER A 234 -1.26 19.58 -38.15
CA SER A 234 -0.35 20.74 -38.18
C SER A 234 -1.08 22.06 -38.39
N ALA A 235 -0.65 23.10 -37.68
CA ALA A 235 -1.11 24.48 -37.84
C ALA A 235 0.06 25.43 -38.12
N LYS A 236 -0.19 26.50 -38.87
CA LYS A 236 0.80 27.54 -39.15
C LYS A 236 0.41 28.83 -38.44
N ILE A 237 1.34 29.40 -37.68
CA ILE A 237 1.25 30.79 -37.21
C ILE A 237 1.89 31.67 -38.29
N VAL A 238 1.10 32.55 -38.88
CA VAL A 238 1.51 33.45 -39.98
C VAL A 238 1.20 34.91 -39.63
N GLY A 239 1.88 35.86 -40.29
CA GLY A 239 1.51 37.28 -40.26
C GLY A 239 1.92 38.08 -39.01
N GLY A 240 2.72 37.50 -38.12
CA GLY A 240 3.16 38.15 -36.86
C GLY A 240 4.67 38.32 -36.69
N PHE A 241 5.47 38.03 -37.72
CA PHE A 241 6.93 38.02 -37.63
C PHE A 241 7.56 38.99 -38.65
N CYS A 242 8.46 39.86 -38.18
CA CYS A 242 9.25 40.76 -39.02
C CYS A 242 10.50 40.07 -39.59
N SER A 243 10.92 38.95 -39.00
CA SER A 243 12.08 38.16 -39.45
C SER A 243 11.99 36.69 -39.05
N ILE A 244 12.83 35.86 -39.69
CA ILE A 244 12.99 34.45 -39.32
C ILE A 244 13.55 34.27 -37.89
N VAL A 245 14.28 35.27 -37.36
CA VAL A 245 14.81 35.24 -35.99
C VAL A 245 13.67 35.28 -34.99
N GLU A 246 12.68 36.16 -35.20
CA GLU A 246 11.50 36.25 -34.34
C GLU A 246 10.65 34.97 -34.39
N ALA A 247 10.47 34.39 -35.58
CA ALA A 247 9.78 33.11 -35.72
C ALA A 247 10.52 31.99 -34.96
N ARG A 248 11.86 31.94 -35.03
CA ARG A 248 12.67 30.98 -34.25
C ARG A 248 12.53 31.19 -32.74
N THR A 249 12.55 32.44 -32.28
CA THR A 249 12.32 32.77 -30.86
C THR A 249 10.93 32.31 -30.42
N CYS A 250 9.89 32.54 -31.23
CA CYS A 250 8.54 32.05 -30.94
C CYS A 250 8.50 30.52 -30.87
N ALA A 251 9.01 29.83 -31.90
CA ALA A 251 9.06 28.36 -31.94
C ALA A 251 9.78 27.78 -30.71
N SER A 252 10.90 28.38 -30.28
CA SER A 252 11.66 27.92 -29.11
C SER A 252 10.92 28.06 -27.77
N ARG A 253 9.89 28.93 -27.71
CA ARG A 253 9.07 29.16 -26.51
C ARG A 253 7.82 28.27 -26.47
N ILE A 254 7.45 27.66 -27.60
CA ILE A 254 6.32 26.75 -27.69
C ILE A 254 6.69 25.43 -27.03
N THR A 255 5.94 25.09 -26.00
CA THR A 255 6.02 23.79 -25.33
C THR A 255 4.65 23.14 -25.34
N PHE A 256 4.61 21.82 -25.34
CA PHE A 256 3.36 21.07 -25.34
C PHE A 256 3.13 20.51 -23.93
N LYS A 257 2.06 20.96 -23.27
CA LYS A 257 1.64 20.41 -21.98
C LYS A 257 0.51 19.41 -22.21
N ASN A 258 0.59 18.23 -21.60
CA ASN A 258 -0.38 17.13 -21.74
C ASN A 258 -0.69 16.77 -23.21
N SER A 259 0.30 16.95 -24.07
CA SER A 259 0.27 16.67 -25.51
C SER A 259 1.72 16.57 -25.98
N SER A 260 1.94 16.15 -27.22
CA SER A 260 3.27 16.16 -27.83
C SER A 260 3.22 16.75 -29.22
N GLY A 261 4.31 17.40 -29.61
CA GLY A 261 4.45 18.01 -30.91
C GLY A 261 5.78 18.71 -31.09
N THR A 262 5.97 19.28 -32.27
CA THR A 262 7.12 20.10 -32.66
C THR A 262 6.65 21.48 -33.08
N ALA A 263 7.52 22.47 -32.91
CA ALA A 263 7.35 23.81 -33.46
C ALA A 263 8.62 24.17 -34.23
N VAL A 264 8.49 24.42 -35.53
CA VAL A 264 9.61 24.70 -36.43
C VAL A 264 9.37 26.02 -37.13
N ALA A 265 10.34 26.93 -37.05
CA ALA A 265 10.32 28.20 -37.75
C ALA A 265 10.91 28.07 -39.14
N ASP A 266 10.26 28.68 -40.13
CA ASP A 266 10.69 28.67 -41.52
C ASP A 266 10.23 29.96 -42.24
N GLY A 267 10.62 30.16 -43.50
CA GLY A 267 10.33 31.35 -44.30
C GLY A 267 11.40 32.44 -44.19
N ARG A 268 11.13 33.61 -44.80
CA ARG A 268 12.06 34.76 -44.87
C ARG A 268 11.35 36.09 -44.77
N GLY A 269 11.99 37.06 -44.11
CA GLY A 269 11.45 38.42 -43.96
C GLY A 269 10.05 38.41 -43.34
N LYS A 270 9.12 39.12 -43.97
CA LYS A 270 7.70 39.18 -43.56
C LYS A 270 6.90 37.89 -43.82
N GLU A 271 7.46 36.96 -44.60
CA GLU A 271 6.88 35.64 -44.89
C GLU A 271 7.38 34.57 -43.89
N ALA A 272 8.06 34.97 -42.80
CA ALA A 272 8.44 34.04 -41.76
C ALA A 272 7.21 33.49 -41.03
N TYR A 273 7.25 32.20 -40.65
CA TYR A 273 6.14 31.51 -40.00
C TYR A 273 6.65 30.46 -39.00
N VAL A 274 5.75 29.99 -38.13
CA VAL A 274 6.00 28.84 -37.26
C VAL A 274 5.02 27.72 -37.60
N LEU A 275 5.54 26.57 -38.01
CA LEU A 275 4.77 25.34 -38.22
C LEU A 275 4.76 24.52 -36.93
N ILE A 276 3.56 24.27 -36.44
CA ILE A 276 3.30 23.49 -35.22
C ILE A 276 2.71 22.16 -35.67
N THR A 277 3.33 21.05 -35.27
CA THR A 277 2.90 19.70 -35.67
C THR A 277 2.71 18.83 -34.44
N LYS A 278 1.58 18.14 -34.34
CA LYS A 278 1.32 17.14 -33.29
C LYS A 278 2.19 15.90 -33.50
N GLY A 279 2.73 15.36 -32.41
CA GLY A 279 3.66 14.24 -32.41
C GLY A 279 3.07 13.00 -31.75
N PRO A 280 3.47 11.78 -32.16
CA PRO A 280 2.87 10.52 -31.68
C PRO A 280 3.29 10.13 -30.25
N SER A 281 4.32 10.77 -29.68
CA SER A 281 4.91 10.38 -28.40
C SER A 281 3.91 10.31 -27.25
N TYR A 282 2.99 11.27 -27.16
CA TYR A 282 1.95 11.30 -26.13
C TYR A 282 0.93 10.17 -26.32
N ALA A 283 0.54 9.86 -27.56
CA ALA A 283 -0.33 8.72 -27.86
C ALA A 283 0.32 7.40 -27.41
N HIS A 284 1.61 7.20 -27.73
CA HIS A 284 2.35 6.01 -27.29
C HIS A 284 2.50 5.92 -25.76
N GLN A 285 2.70 7.05 -25.07
CA GLN A 285 2.72 7.08 -23.61
C GLN A 285 1.37 6.69 -23.00
N LEU A 286 0.26 7.22 -23.54
CA LEU A 286 -1.08 6.85 -23.11
C LEU A 286 -1.38 5.38 -23.37
N GLU A 287 -1.00 4.84 -24.52
CA GLU A 287 -1.16 3.42 -24.85
C GLU A 287 -0.34 2.50 -23.94
N ALA A 288 0.87 2.90 -23.56
CA ALA A 288 1.69 2.17 -22.59
C ALA A 288 1.03 2.18 -21.20
N LEU A 289 0.55 3.34 -20.74
CA LEU A 289 -0.17 3.47 -19.47
C LEU A 289 -1.47 2.65 -19.48
N HIS A 290 -2.23 2.68 -20.57
CA HIS A 290 -3.46 1.91 -20.73
C HIS A 290 -3.19 0.41 -20.65
N ARG A 291 -2.15 -0.08 -21.33
CA ARG A 291 -1.75 -1.49 -21.25
C ARG A 291 -1.36 -1.91 -19.83
N GLN A 292 -0.58 -1.08 -19.13
CA GLN A 292 -0.18 -1.36 -17.74
C GLN A 292 -1.40 -1.41 -16.81
N MET A 293 -2.26 -0.40 -16.89
CA MET A 293 -3.45 -0.31 -16.04
C MET A 293 -4.43 -1.44 -16.34
N LYS A 294 -4.58 -1.83 -17.60
CA LYS A 294 -5.43 -2.95 -18.00
C LYS A 294 -4.91 -4.27 -17.45
N ALA A 295 -3.60 -4.51 -17.51
CA ALA A 295 -3.01 -5.70 -16.90
C ALA A 295 -3.23 -5.77 -15.38
N GLN A 296 -3.12 -4.63 -14.68
CA GLN A 296 -3.43 -4.55 -13.25
C GLN A 296 -4.92 -4.82 -12.97
N TYR A 297 -5.82 -4.25 -13.76
CA TYR A 297 -7.25 -4.50 -13.65
C TYR A 297 -7.60 -5.96 -13.90
N ASP A 298 -7.06 -6.58 -14.95
CA ASP A 298 -7.33 -7.98 -15.30
C ASP A 298 -6.84 -8.92 -14.19
N SER A 299 -5.65 -8.66 -13.64
CA SER A 299 -5.11 -9.40 -12.49
C SER A 299 -5.98 -9.25 -11.24
N PHE A 300 -6.38 -8.01 -10.92
CA PHE A 300 -7.24 -7.73 -9.78
C PHE A 300 -8.64 -8.34 -9.95
N ARG A 301 -9.22 -8.24 -11.14
CA ARG A 301 -10.51 -8.85 -11.50
C ARG A 301 -10.46 -10.38 -11.37
N ALA A 302 -9.38 -11.01 -11.81
CA ALA A 302 -9.20 -12.45 -11.66
C ALA A 302 -9.20 -12.87 -10.19
N MET A 303 -8.50 -12.12 -9.33
CA MET A 303 -8.52 -12.33 -7.87
C MET A 303 -9.95 -12.21 -7.31
N VAL A 304 -10.69 -11.16 -7.68
CA VAL A 304 -12.08 -10.94 -7.21
C VAL A 304 -13.05 -12.00 -7.74
N SER A 305 -12.77 -12.62 -8.89
CA SER A 305 -13.66 -13.58 -9.55
C SER A 305 -13.39 -15.05 -9.22
N GLN A 306 -12.34 -15.39 -8.44
CA GLN A 306 -12.03 -16.79 -8.15
C GLN A 306 -13.24 -17.50 -7.51
N PRO A 307 -13.72 -18.64 -8.01
CA PRO A 307 -14.81 -19.36 -7.35
C PRO A 307 -14.37 -19.90 -5.97
N ASP A 308 -15.30 -19.94 -5.02
CA ASP A 308 -15.13 -20.72 -3.78
C ASP A 308 -15.17 -22.20 -4.13
N GLU A 309 -14.00 -22.80 -4.41
CA GLU A 309 -13.86 -24.26 -4.47
C GLU A 309 -13.91 -24.86 -3.05
N GLY A 310 -15.06 -24.74 -2.40
CA GLY A 310 -15.35 -25.19 -1.04
C GLY A 310 -16.64 -26.01 -0.93
N GLY A 311 -17.10 -26.64 -2.01
CA GLY A 311 -18.16 -27.67 -1.95
C GLY A 311 -17.55 -29.04 -1.63
N PRO A 312 -18.24 -29.91 -0.88
CA PRO A 312 -17.68 -31.19 -0.45
C PRO A 312 -17.32 -32.02 -1.68
N ALA A 313 -16.10 -32.55 -1.70
CA ALA A 313 -15.64 -33.47 -2.72
C ALA A 313 -16.68 -34.59 -2.90
N LYS A 314 -17.34 -34.62 -4.07
CA LYS A 314 -18.13 -35.79 -4.47
C LYS A 314 -17.16 -36.96 -4.51
N LYS A 315 -17.23 -37.84 -3.50
CA LYS A 315 -16.61 -39.16 -3.56
C LYS A 315 -17.10 -39.81 -4.85
N GLN A 316 -16.19 -39.99 -5.81
CA GLN A 316 -16.43 -40.91 -6.91
C GLN A 316 -16.69 -42.28 -6.28
N LYS A 317 -17.93 -42.76 -6.45
CA LYS A 317 -18.30 -44.14 -6.18
C LYS A 317 -17.47 -44.96 -7.17
N LEU A 318 -16.42 -45.64 -6.70
CA LEU A 318 -15.83 -46.73 -7.47
C LEU A 318 -16.92 -47.79 -7.60
N GLU A 319 -17.36 -48.03 -8.83
CA GLU A 319 -18.13 -49.23 -9.14
C GLU A 319 -17.23 -50.45 -8.89
N PRO A 320 -17.70 -51.46 -8.13
CA PRO A 320 -16.97 -52.70 -7.99
C PRO A 320 -17.00 -53.43 -9.33
N GLY A 321 -15.81 -53.66 -9.88
CA GLY A 321 -15.62 -54.50 -11.05
C GLY A 321 -16.26 -55.87 -10.85
N VAL A 322 -17.10 -56.24 -11.81
CA VAL A 322 -17.63 -57.59 -11.97
C VAL A 322 -16.45 -58.48 -12.35
N ALA A 323 -16.10 -59.39 -11.45
CA ALA A 323 -15.33 -60.58 -11.77
C ALA A 323 -16.32 -61.71 -12.08
N MET A 324 -16.48 -62.02 -13.36
CA MET A 324 -16.67 -63.38 -13.88
C MET A 324 -16.46 -63.37 -15.40
#